data_AF-A0A6C0KBJ8-F1
#
_entry.id   AF-A0A6C0KBJ8-F1
#
_cell.length_a   1.000
_cell.length_b   1.000
_cell.length_c   1.000
_cell.angle_alpha   90.00
_cell.angle_beta   90.00
_cell.angle_gamma   90.00
#
_symmetry.space_group_name_H-M   'P 1'
#
loop_
_entity.id
_entity.type
_entity.pdbx_description
1 polymer ?
#
loop_
_entity_poly.entity_id
_entity_poly.type
_entity_poly.pdbx_seq_one_letter_code
_entity_poly.pdbx_strand_id
1 'polypeptide(L)'
;MLHRRGHTVIHYGHADSDVECTENVGVTDNALLLEAYGSYNWRKEFFKHNNGDLAHQTFYKRAIVEVGKRKQKGDFLLLFWGQR
;
A
#
# COMPACT_ATOMS: atom_id res chain seq x y z
N MET A 1 -7.20 8.25 13.27
CA MET A 1 -7.19 7.72 14.68
C MET A 1 -5.80 7.64 15.35
N LEU A 2 -4.67 7.73 14.65
CA LEU A 2 -3.35 8.11 15.23
C LEU A 2 -2.98 9.56 14.88
N HIS A 3 -3.28 9.96 13.63
CA HIS A 3 -3.08 11.31 13.14
C HIS A 3 -3.75 12.38 14.03
N ARG A 4 -5.04 12.21 14.36
CA ARG A 4 -5.77 13.11 15.29
C ARG A 4 -5.17 13.22 16.70
N ARG A 5 -4.29 12.29 17.10
CA ARG A 5 -3.61 12.29 18.39
C ARG A 5 -2.23 12.94 18.33
N GLY A 6 -1.87 13.56 17.21
CA GLY A 6 -0.60 14.28 17.01
C GLY A 6 0.55 13.42 16.48
N HIS A 7 0.30 12.17 16.09
CA HIS A 7 1.32 11.33 15.46
C HIS A 7 1.43 11.61 13.96
N THR A 8 2.65 11.59 13.44
CA THR A 8 2.90 11.51 12.00
C THR A 8 2.46 10.14 11.49
N VAL A 9 1.55 10.12 10.52
CA VAL A 9 1.07 8.88 9.90
C VAL A 9 1.40 8.93 8.42
N ILE A 10 2.22 8.00 7.94
CA ILE A 10 2.53 7.87 6.52
C ILE A 10 1.80 6.62 6.02
N HIS A 11 0.91 6.80 5.05
CA HIS A 11 0.21 5.71 4.41
C HIS A 11 0.97 5.27 3.16
N TYR A 12 1.25 3.98 3.04
CA TYR A 12 1.86 3.39 1.84
C TYR A 12 0.83 2.51 1.16
N GLY A 13 0.22 3.02 0.10
CA GLY A 13 -0.89 2.35 -0.57
C GLY A 13 -1.10 2.83 -1.98
N HIS A 14 -2.36 2.96 -2.38
CA HIS A 14 -2.72 3.43 -3.70
C HIS A 14 -2.55 4.95 -3.80
N ALA A 15 -2.13 5.44 -4.96
CA ALA A 15 -1.95 6.87 -5.21
C ALA A 15 -3.23 7.68 -4.95
N ASP A 16 -4.38 7.13 -5.34
CA ASP A 16 -5.70 7.75 -5.14
C ASP A 16 -6.35 7.44 -3.78
N SER A 17 -5.59 6.92 -2.80
CA SER A 17 -6.13 6.66 -1.47
C SER A 17 -6.47 7.96 -0.74
N ASP A 18 -7.76 8.15 -0.43
CA ASP A 18 -8.22 9.19 0.50
C ASP A 18 -8.29 8.62 1.92
N VAL A 19 -7.22 8.86 2.70
CA VAL A 19 -7.06 8.33 4.05
C VAL A 19 -6.53 9.41 4.99
N GLU A 20 -6.99 9.36 6.25
CA GLU A 20 -6.53 10.28 7.28
C GLU A 20 -5.07 10.02 7.69
N CYS A 21 -4.14 10.72 7.02
CA CYS A 21 -2.70 10.60 7.22
C CYS A 21 -2.00 11.95 7.00
N THR A 22 -0.72 12.01 7.36
CA THR A 22 0.17 13.15 7.10
C THR A 22 0.70 13.13 5.67
N GLU A 23 1.00 11.95 5.14
CA GLU A 23 1.50 11.74 3.78
C GLU A 23 0.92 10.45 3.21
N ASN A 24 0.32 10.51 2.02
CA ASN A 24 -0.03 9.33 1.23
C ASN A 24 1.06 9.08 0.18
N VAL A 25 1.76 7.95 0.32
CA VAL A 25 2.76 7.48 -0.62
C VAL A 25 2.12 6.44 -1.53
N GLY A 26 1.87 6.83 -2.77
CA GLY A 26 1.35 5.96 -3.83
C GLY A 26 2.41 4.94 -4.28
N VAL A 27 2.43 3.77 -3.64
CA VAL A 27 3.25 2.63 -4.06
C VAL A 27 2.53 1.75 -5.08
N THR A 28 1.21 1.88 -5.19
CA THR A 28 0.39 1.29 -6.26
C THR A 28 -0.43 2.37 -6.98
N ASP A 29 -0.85 2.08 -8.20
CA ASP A 29 -1.58 2.99 -9.07
C ASP A 29 -2.55 2.22 -9.98
N ASN A 30 -3.44 2.94 -10.66
CA ASN A 30 -4.45 2.32 -11.54
C ASN A 30 -3.82 1.57 -12.71
N ALA A 31 -2.65 2.00 -13.20
CA ALA A 31 -1.98 1.34 -14.32
C ALA A 31 -1.44 -0.03 -13.88
N LEU A 32 -0.83 -0.11 -12.70
CA LEU A 32 -0.36 -1.36 -12.10
C LEU A 32 -1.52 -2.31 -11.80
N LEU A 33 -2.63 -1.82 -11.28
CA LEU A 33 -3.81 -2.64 -11.02
C LEU A 33 -4.44 -3.15 -12.33
N LEU A 34 -4.48 -2.32 -13.37
CA LEU A 34 -4.92 -2.71 -14.72
C LEU A 34 -3.99 -3.74 -15.34
N GLU A 35 -2.68 -3.64 -15.15
CA GLU A 35 -1.72 -4.63 -15.64
C GLU A 35 -1.84 -5.97 -14.89
N ALA A 36 -1.98 -5.92 -13.56
CA ALA A 36 -2.07 -7.11 -12.72
C ALA A 36 -3.39 -7.87 -12.88
N TYR A 37 -4.50 -7.15 -13.00
CA TYR A 37 -5.84 -7.72 -12.98
C TYR A 37 -6.63 -7.54 -14.28
N GLY A 38 -6.15 -6.74 -15.23
CA GLY A 38 -6.89 -6.43 -16.46
C GLY A 38 -8.14 -5.58 -16.20
N SER A 39 -9.16 -5.71 -17.05
CA SER A 39 -10.48 -5.07 -16.87
C SER A 39 -11.33 -5.76 -15.78
N TYR A 40 -10.70 -6.45 -14.84
CA TYR A 40 -11.38 -7.24 -13.83
C TYR A 40 -12.17 -6.34 -12.88
N ASN A 41 -13.48 -6.54 -12.85
CA ASN A 41 -14.37 -5.76 -12.02
C ASN A 41 -14.44 -6.39 -10.62
N TRP A 42 -13.51 -5.97 -9.75
CA TRP A 42 -13.43 -6.38 -8.34
C TRP A 42 -14.72 -6.13 -7.54
N ARG A 43 -15.67 -5.32 -8.05
CA ARG A 43 -16.99 -5.10 -7.44
C ARG A 43 -17.99 -6.21 -7.75
N LYS A 44 -17.75 -7.01 -8.79
CA LYS A 44 -18.67 -8.06 -9.27
C LYS A 44 -18.14 -9.47 -9.04
N GLU A 45 -16.83 -9.64 -8.98
CA GLU A 45 -16.17 -10.93 -8.85
C GLU A 45 -15.39 -11.00 -7.52
N PHE A 46 -15.34 -12.19 -6.90
CA PHE A 46 -14.65 -12.42 -5.62
C PHE A 46 -13.15 -12.13 -5.73
N PHE A 47 -12.58 -11.38 -4.77
CA PHE A 47 -11.16 -10.99 -4.73
C PHE A 47 -10.20 -12.19 -4.92
N LYS A 48 -9.63 -12.34 -6.12
CA LYS A 48 -8.52 -13.24 -6.39
C LYS A 48 -7.22 -12.56 -5.95
N HIS A 49 -6.84 -12.71 -4.69
CA HIS A 49 -5.55 -12.26 -4.19
C HIS A 49 -4.53 -13.41 -4.34
N ASN A 50 -3.41 -13.15 -5.00
CA ASN A 50 -2.28 -14.06 -5.03
C ASN A 50 -1.04 -13.28 -4.63
N ASN A 51 -0.34 -13.70 -3.58
CA ASN A 51 0.88 -13.01 -3.14
C ASN A 51 2.02 -13.00 -4.19
N GLY A 52 1.94 -13.89 -5.20
CA GLY A 52 2.82 -13.89 -6.37
C GLY A 52 2.35 -13.00 -7.52
N ASP A 53 1.22 -12.28 -7.38
CA ASP A 53 0.73 -11.40 -8.43
C ASP A 53 1.60 -10.14 -8.57
N LEU A 54 1.52 -9.52 -9.76
CA LEU A 54 2.32 -8.37 -10.13
C LEU A 54 2.08 -7.17 -9.19
N ALA A 55 0.83 -6.96 -8.77
CA ALA A 55 0.46 -5.86 -7.88
C ALA A 55 1.13 -6.01 -6.52
N HIS A 56 1.12 -7.22 -5.95
CA HIS A 56 1.67 -7.53 -4.64
C HIS A 56 3.20 -7.46 -4.63
N GLN A 57 3.85 -8.03 -5.66
CA GLN A 57 5.31 -7.95 -5.83
C GLN A 57 5.80 -6.51 -6.02
N THR A 58 5.06 -5.73 -6.82
CA THR A 58 5.39 -4.32 -7.07
C THR A 58 5.15 -3.46 -5.83
N PHE A 59 4.06 -3.72 -5.10
CA PHE A 59 3.79 -3.10 -3.80
C PHE A 59 4.97 -3.32 -2.85
N TYR A 60 5.42 -4.56 -2.65
CA TYR A 60 6.55 -4.83 -1.76
C TYR A 60 7.83 -4.12 -2.19
N LYS A 61 8.19 -4.22 -3.47
CA LYS A 61 9.43 -3.60 -3.99
C LYS A 61 9.42 -2.08 -3.80
N ARG A 62 8.31 -1.41 -4.13
CA ARG A 62 8.18 0.04 -4.00
C ARG A 62 8.07 0.46 -2.53
N ALA A 63 7.26 -0.23 -1.72
CA ALA A 63 7.10 0.07 -0.31
C ALA A 63 8.40 -0.08 0.48
N ILE A 64 9.21 -1.11 0.23
CA ILE A 64 10.52 -1.28 0.89
C ILE A 64 11.43 -0.08 0.63
N VAL A 65 11.48 0.40 -0.62
CA VAL A 65 12.27 1.57 -1.01
C VAL A 65 11.75 2.84 -0.34
N GLU A 66 10.45 3.09 -0.42
CA GLU A 66 9.85 4.32 0.12
C GLU A 66 9.88 4.38 1.65
N VAL A 67 9.66 3.26 2.33
CA VAL A 67 9.85 3.13 3.78
C VAL A 67 11.33 3.34 4.13
N GLY A 68 12.25 2.77 3.35
CA GLY A 68 13.68 2.93 3.54
C GLY A 68 14.16 4.39 3.53
N LYS A 69 13.50 5.25 2.75
CA LYS A 69 13.79 6.70 2.68
C LYS A 69 13.29 7.49 3.89
N ARG A 70 12.21 7.03 4.54
CA ARG A 70 11.48 7.81 5.55
C ARG A 70 11.62 7.29 6.98
N LYS A 71 11.91 6.00 7.15
CA LYS A 71 11.96 5.36 8.47
C LYS A 71 13.00 6.01 9.38
N GLN A 72 12.62 6.20 10.63
CA GLN A 72 13.48 6.74 11.68
C GLN A 72 13.49 5.83 12.91
N LYS A 73 14.48 6.02 13.78
CA LYS A 73 14.54 5.29 15.05
C LYS A 73 13.34 5.70 15.92
N GLY A 74 12.56 4.72 16.35
CA GLY A 74 11.36 4.94 17.17
C GLY A 74 10.05 4.84 16.39
N ASP A 75 10.11 4.77 15.06
CA ASP A 75 8.94 4.47 14.24
C ASP A 75 8.50 3.01 14.41
N PHE A 76 7.20 2.76 14.24
CA PHE A 76 6.64 1.42 14.12
C PHE A 76 5.94 1.28 12.77
N LEU A 77 6.08 0.09 12.17
CA LEU A 77 5.45 -0.27 10.91
C LEU A 77 4.26 -1.17 11.18
N LEU A 78 3.09 -0.77 10.70
CA LEU A 78 1.89 -1.61 10.73
C LEU A 78 1.77 -2.36 9.40
N LEU A 79 2.06 -3.65 9.43
CA LEU A 79 1.99 -4.53 8.27
C LEU A 79 0.78 -5.47 8.43
N PHE A 80 -0.24 -5.29 7.61
CA PHE A 80 -1.48 -6.08 7.70
C PHE A 80 -1.36 -7.50 7.13
N TRP A 81 -0.26 -7.79 6.41
CA TRP A 81 -0.06 -9.05 5.70
C TRP A 81 1.41 -9.48 5.77
N GLY A 82 1.65 -10.76 6.05
CA GLY A 82 2.98 -11.37 6.07
C GLY A 82 2.95 -12.74 5.40
N GLN A 83 4.02 -13.10 4.71
CA GLN A 83 4.23 -14.46 4.22
C GLN A 83 5.10 -15.22 5.23
N ARG A 84 4.77 -16.48 5.48
CA ARG A 84 5.48 -17.35 6.42
C ARG A 84 6.76 -17.90 5.80
#